data_AF-A0A3D0XKC2-F1
#
_entry.id   AF-A0A3D0XKC2-F1
#
_cell.length_a   1.000
_cell.length_b   1.000
_cell.length_c   1.000
_cell.angle_alpha   90.00
_cell.angle_beta   90.00
_cell.angle_gamma   90.00
#
_symmetry.space_group_name_H-M   'P 1'
#
loop_
_entity.id
_entity.type
_entity.pdbx_description
1 polymer ?
#
loop_
_entity_poly.entity_id
_entity_poly.type
_entity_poly.pdbx_seq_one_letter_code
_entity_poly.pdbx_strand_id
1 'polypeptide(L)'
;GRHNAVDKVIGHHIRNSATHGRPPAVLAVSSRASFEIVQKSISLGVPIIACASAPSSLAVDLAQAFNQTLVGFLREGRFNVYTHPSRILTRPLK
;
A
#
# COMPACT_ATOMS: atom_id res chain seq x y z
N GLY A 1 17.70 -0.01 -1.56
CA GLY A 1 16.75 -1.10 -1.88
C GLY A 1 15.33 -0.72 -1.50
N ARG A 2 14.32 -1.44 -2.01
CA ARG A 2 12.88 -1.14 -1.80
C ARG A 2 12.46 -1.12 -0.31
N HIS A 3 12.98 -2.03 0.50
CA HIS A 3 12.68 -2.08 1.93
C HIS A 3 13.14 -0.80 2.65
N ASN A 4 14.38 -0.37 2.43
CA ASN A 4 14.92 0.85 3.03
C ASN A 4 14.15 2.10 2.58
N ALA A 5 13.64 2.11 1.35
CA ALA A 5 12.81 3.23 0.87
C ALA A 5 11.49 3.32 1.66
N VAL A 6 10.82 2.18 1.87
CA VAL A 6 9.61 2.11 2.71
C VAL A 6 9.92 2.48 4.15
N ASP A 7 11.02 1.97 4.72
CA ASP A 7 11.42 2.29 6.10
C ASP A 7 11.67 3.79 6.30
N LYS A 8 12.27 4.46 5.31
CA LYS A 8 12.46 5.91 5.34
C LYS A 8 11.13 6.68 5.31
N VAL A 9 10.18 6.26 4.48
CA VAL A 9 8.85 6.89 4.41
C VAL A 9 8.08 6.69 5.72
N ILE A 10 8.09 5.47 6.25
CA ILE A 10 7.47 5.14 7.54
C ILE A 10 8.11 5.94 8.68
N GLY A 11 9.44 5.92 8.76
CA GLY A 11 10.19 6.66 9.79
C GLY A 11 9.96 8.18 9.70
N HIS A 12 9.88 8.73 8.48
CA HIS A 12 9.50 10.13 8.28
C HIS A 12 8.10 10.42 8.82
N HIS A 13 7.11 9.56 8.53
CA HIS A 13 5.76 9.76 9.04
C HIS A 13 5.71 9.67 10.57
N ILE A 14 6.34 8.66 11.18
CA ILE A 14 6.39 8.48 12.64
C ILE A 14 7.01 9.70 13.32
N ARG A 15 8.13 10.21 12.80
CA ARG A 15 8.81 11.41 13.35
C ARG A 15 7.95 12.67 13.30
N ASN A 16 7.05 12.76 12.33
CA ASN A 16 6.14 13.88 12.16
C ASN A 16 4.71 13.55 12.64
N SER A 17 4.51 12.48 13.40
CA SER A 17 3.17 12.00 13.77
C SER A 17 2.33 13.04 14.53
N ALA A 18 2.97 13.92 15.32
CA ALA A 18 2.31 15.04 16.00
C ALA A 18 1.63 16.03 15.04
N THR A 19 2.11 16.14 13.79
CA THR A 19 1.49 16.99 12.75
C THR A 19 0.51 16.22 11.87
N HIS A 20 0.70 14.90 11.70
CA HIS A 20 -0.12 14.09 10.80
C HIS A 20 -1.39 13.55 11.47
N GLY A 21 -1.36 13.27 12.77
CA GLY A 21 -2.51 12.84 13.58
C GLY A 21 -3.19 11.51 13.20
N ARG A 22 -2.92 10.97 12.00
CA ARG A 22 -3.50 9.75 11.44
C ARG A 22 -2.51 9.05 10.49
N PRO A 23 -2.60 7.73 10.32
CA PRO A 23 -1.84 7.00 9.31
C PRO A 23 -2.04 7.57 7.89
N PRO A 24 -1.07 7.40 6.99
CA PRO A 24 -1.26 7.71 5.57
C PRO A 24 -2.42 6.90 5.01
N ALA A 25 -3.25 7.52 4.17
CA ALA A 25 -4.34 6.80 3.50
C ALA A 25 -3.81 5.79 2.45
N VAL A 26 -2.69 6.12 1.79
CA VAL A 26 -2.09 5.30 0.74
C VAL A 26 -0.58 5.26 0.90
N LEU A 27 0.01 4.06 0.79
CA LEU A 27 1.44 3.87 0.56
C LEU A 27 1.65 3.42 -0.89
N ALA A 28 2.32 4.25 -1.69
CA ALA A 28 2.69 3.91 -3.07
C ALA A 28 4.14 3.45 -3.15
N VAL A 29 4.40 2.33 -3.85
CA VAL A 29 5.75 1.80 -4.07
C VAL A 29 6.02 1.52 -5.55
N SER A 30 7.20 1.90 -6.03
CA SER A 30 7.63 1.65 -7.41
C SER A 30 8.09 0.21 -7.67
N SER A 31 8.31 -0.57 -6.60
CA SER A 31 8.70 -1.98 -6.67
C SER A 31 7.50 -2.91 -6.68
N ARG A 32 7.78 -4.22 -6.66
CA ARG A 32 6.81 -5.24 -6.23
C ARG A 32 6.41 -5.03 -4.76
N ALA A 33 5.21 -5.50 -4.40
CA ALA A 33 4.81 -5.68 -3.02
C ALA A 33 5.19 -7.11 -2.56
N SER A 34 6.26 -7.23 -1.79
CA SER A 34 6.59 -8.47 -1.06
C SER A 34 5.86 -8.51 0.28
N PHE A 35 5.86 -9.68 0.93
CA PHE A 35 5.27 -9.87 2.25
C PHE A 35 5.75 -8.82 3.26
N GLU A 36 7.06 -8.56 3.31
CA GLU A 36 7.67 -7.62 4.26
C GLU A 36 7.24 -6.17 3.99
N ILE A 37 7.05 -5.80 2.72
CA ILE A 37 6.57 -4.46 2.35
C ILE A 37 5.11 -4.28 2.82
N VAL A 38 4.26 -5.28 2.60
CA VAL A 38 2.86 -5.26 3.06
C VAL A 38 2.79 -5.27 4.58
N GLN A 39 3.59 -6.10 5.26
CA GLN A 39 3.67 -6.15 6.72
C GLN A 39 4.02 -4.78 7.32
N LYS A 40 5.03 -4.09 6.77
CA LYS A 40 5.39 -2.73 7.21
C LYS A 40 4.26 -1.72 7.01
N SER A 41 3.54 -1.81 5.89
CA SER A 41 2.37 -0.98 5.61
C SER A 41 1.25 -1.21 6.62
N ILE A 42 0.97 -2.47 6.95
CA ILE A 42 -0.01 -2.86 7.98
C ILE A 42 0.40 -2.35 9.36
N SER A 43 1.67 -2.50 9.74
CA SER A 43 2.18 -2.02 11.03
C SER A 43 2.04 -0.50 11.21
N LEU A 44 2.09 0.27 10.12
CA LEU A 44 1.81 1.72 10.15
C LEU A 44 0.31 2.04 10.18
N GLY A 45 -0.57 1.06 9.96
CA GLY A 45 -2.02 1.26 9.88
C GLY A 45 -2.49 1.84 8.56
N VAL A 46 -1.70 1.71 7.48
CA VAL A 46 -2.07 2.21 6.16
C VAL A 46 -3.18 1.33 5.58
N PRO A 47 -4.34 1.88 5.17
CA PRO A 47 -5.45 1.07 4.68
C PRO A 47 -5.30 0.62 3.23
N ILE A 48 -4.49 1.32 2.42
CA ILE A 48 -4.27 1.01 1.00
C ILE A 48 -2.78 1.01 0.68
N ILE A 49 -2.29 -0.08 0.09
CA ILE A 49 -0.96 -0.14 -0.52
C ILE A 49 -1.09 -0.34 -2.03
N ALA A 50 -0.38 0.47 -2.81
CA ALA A 50 -0.39 0.39 -4.26
C ALA A 50 1.03 0.23 -4.81
N CYS A 51 1.22 -0.75 -5.69
CA CYS A 51 2.53 -1.07 -6.24
C CYS A 51 2.54 -1.04 -7.77
N ALA A 52 3.67 -0.59 -8.34
CA ALA A 52 3.84 -0.49 -9.80
C ALA A 52 4.10 -1.85 -10.47
N SER A 53 4.29 -2.94 -9.71
CA SER A 53 4.54 -4.28 -10.25
C SER A 53 3.65 -5.32 -9.58
N ALA A 54 3.88 -6.60 -9.84
CA ALA A 54 3.10 -7.69 -9.25
C ALA A 54 3.35 -7.83 -7.74
N PRO A 55 2.30 -8.06 -6.93
CA PRO A 55 2.47 -8.58 -5.58
C PRO A 55 2.89 -10.07 -5.59
N SER A 56 3.51 -10.56 -4.52
CA SER A 56 3.62 -12.02 -4.29
C SER A 56 2.34 -12.59 -3.69
N SER A 57 2.05 -13.88 -3.90
CA SER A 57 0.86 -14.54 -3.31
C SER A 57 0.81 -14.34 -1.79
N LEU A 58 1.92 -14.55 -1.09
CA LEU A 58 2.01 -14.33 0.36
C LEU A 58 1.71 -12.87 0.78
N ALA A 59 1.96 -11.89 -0.10
CA ALA A 59 1.63 -10.50 0.17
C ALA A 59 0.11 -10.24 -0.01
N VAL A 60 -0.50 -10.90 -0.98
CA VAL A 60 -1.97 -10.90 -1.19
C VAL A 60 -2.66 -11.54 0.01
N ASP A 61 -2.20 -12.72 0.45
CA ASP A 61 -2.76 -13.43 1.61
C ASP A 61 -2.68 -12.59 2.89
N LEU A 62 -1.53 -11.93 3.12
CA LEU A 62 -1.36 -11.04 4.26
C LEU A 62 -2.29 -9.82 4.17
N ALA A 63 -2.37 -9.15 3.02
CA ALA A 63 -3.28 -8.02 2.84
C ALA A 63 -4.76 -8.44 3.03
N GLN A 64 -5.10 -9.66 2.60
CA GLN A 64 -6.43 -10.26 2.78
C GLN A 64 -6.74 -10.49 4.27
N ALA A 65 -5.80 -11.05 5.03
CA ALA A 65 -5.99 -11.32 6.46
C ALA A 65 -6.15 -10.04 7.32
N PHE A 66 -5.52 -8.94 6.92
CA PHE A 66 -5.49 -7.68 7.68
C PHE A 66 -6.46 -6.62 7.16
N ASN A 67 -7.43 -6.99 6.32
CA ASN A 67 -8.39 -6.05 5.76
C ASN A 67 -7.74 -4.87 5.01
N GLN A 68 -6.53 -5.03 4.46
CA GLN A 68 -5.81 -3.98 3.73
C GLN A 68 -6.10 -4.09 2.23
N THR A 69 -6.33 -2.97 1.56
CA THR A 69 -6.51 -2.93 0.11
C THR A 69 -5.13 -2.99 -0.56
N LEU A 70 -4.90 -4.02 -1.37
CA LEU A 70 -3.66 -4.18 -2.14
C LEU A 70 -3.95 -3.95 -3.63
N VAL A 71 -3.28 -2.95 -4.20
CA VAL A 71 -3.34 -2.62 -5.62
C VAL A 71 -2.00 -2.96 -6.27
N GLY A 72 -2.02 -3.67 -7.40
CA GLY A 72 -0.83 -4.00 -8.19
C GLY A 72 -0.94 -3.49 -9.62
N PHE A 73 0.19 -3.48 -10.31
CA PHE A 73 0.31 -2.95 -11.68
C PHE A 73 -0.25 -1.52 -11.84
N LEU A 74 -0.11 -0.68 -10.80
CA LEU A 74 -0.60 0.70 -10.83
C LEU A 74 0.07 1.50 -11.96
N ARG A 75 -0.74 2.02 -12.88
CA ARG A 75 -0.34 2.92 -13.97
C ARG A 75 -1.38 4.02 -14.10
N GLU A 76 -1.07 5.01 -14.91
CA GLU A 76 -2.06 5.99 -15.35
C GLU A 76 -3.26 5.28 -15.98
N GLY A 77 -4.46 5.59 -15.48
CA GLY A 77 -5.72 5.06 -15.98
C GLY A 77 -6.00 3.57 -15.75
N ARG A 78 -5.08 2.78 -15.18
CA ARG A 78 -5.28 1.34 -14.96
C ARG A 78 -4.55 0.78 -13.74
N PHE A 79 -5.14 -0.20 -13.10
CA PHE A 79 -4.57 -0.95 -11.98
C PHE A 79 -5.38 -2.21 -11.72
N ASN A 80 -4.83 -3.15 -10.96
CA ASN A 80 -5.52 -4.35 -10.50
C ASN A 80 -5.69 -4.28 -8.98
N VAL A 81 -6.92 -4.49 -8.49
CA VAL A 81 -7.17 -4.63 -7.06
C VAL A 81 -7.15 -6.11 -6.69
N TYR A 82 -6.27 -6.48 -5.77
CA TYR A 82 -6.09 -7.86 -5.32
C TYR A 82 -6.92 -8.19 -4.08
N THR A 83 -7.10 -7.22 -3.18
CA THR A 83 -7.81 -7.41 -1.91
C THR A 83 -8.62 -6.17 -1.56
N HIS A 84 -9.75 -6.35 -0.86
CA HIS A 84 -10.60 -5.29 -0.29
C HIS A 84 -10.88 -4.09 -1.23
N PRO A 85 -11.58 -4.29 -2.36
CA PRO A 85 -11.84 -3.23 -3.33
C PRO A 85 -12.77 -2.12 -2.85
N SER A 86 -13.47 -2.30 -1.73
CA SER A 86 -14.46 -1.33 -1.20
C SER A 86 -13.89 0.06 -0.91
N ARG A 87 -12.56 0.22 -0.79
CA ARG A 87 -11.91 1.52 -0.60
C ARG A 87 -11.58 2.27 -1.90
N ILE A 88 -11.84 1.66 -3.06
CA ILE A 88 -11.55 2.26 -4.37
C ILE A 88 -12.86 2.68 -5.03
N LEU A 89 -13.03 3.99 -5.21
CA LEU A 89 -14.15 4.55 -5.96
C LEU A 89 -13.74 4.67 -7.43
N THR A 90 -14.29 3.83 -8.30
CA THR A 90 -14.14 3.98 -9.75
C THR A 90 -15.27 4.84 -10.28
N ARG A 91 -14.95 6.08 -10.67
CA ARG A 91 -15.85 6.89 -11.50
C ARG A 91 -15.34 6.80 -12.94
N PRO A 92 -16.20 6.56 -13.95
CA PRO A 92 -15.75 6.61 -15.33
C PRO A 92 -15.12 7.97 -15.61
N LEU A 93 -13.91 7.95 -16.17
CA LEU A 93 -13.27 9.16 -16.72
C LEU A 93 -14.17 9.64 -17.86
N LYS A 94 -14.62 10.90 -17.77
CA LYS A 94 -15.35 11.55 -18.86
C LYS A 94 -14.42 11.76 -20.05
#